data_AF-A0A317Z9E7-F1
#
_entry.id   AF-A0A317Z9E7-F1
#
_cell.length_a   1.000
_cell.length_b   1.000
_cell.length_c   1.000
_cell.angle_alpha   90.00
_cell.angle_beta   90.00
_cell.angle_gamma   90.00
#
_symmetry.space_group_name_H-M   'P 1'
#
loop_
_entity.id
_entity.type
_entity.pdbx_description
1 polymer ?
#
loop_
_entity_poly.entity_id
_entity_poly.type
_entity_poly.pdbx_seq_one_letter_code
_entity_poly.pdbx_strand_id
1 'polypeptide(L)'
;ILNLVGNAWAGFGAAFGPLVILSLYWKGLSRTGAISGMVAGALTVILWIVFAHPYGDVNDFFNLYEIVPGFIVSLVVTILVSNMTQKPGAFVEDDLNQVVKQLNDAKLKN
;
A
#
# COMPACT_ATOMS: atom_id res chain seq x y z
N ILE A 1 5.74 -14.28 23.58
CA ILE A 1 4.71 -13.23 23.34
C ILE A 1 5.21 -12.11 22.43
N LEU A 2 6.41 -11.54 22.65
CA LEU A 2 6.97 -10.46 21.83
C LEU A 2 7.08 -10.81 20.33
N ASN A 3 7.51 -12.03 19.98
CA ASN A 3 7.62 -12.46 18.57
C ASN A 3 6.25 -12.59 17.88
N LEU A 4 5.23 -13.11 18.57
CA LEU A 4 3.90 -13.27 17.99
C LEU A 4 3.26 -11.91 17.69
N VAL A 5 3.44 -10.93 18.57
CA VAL A 5 2.96 -9.55 18.38
C VAL A 5 3.78 -8.83 17.30
N GLY A 6 5.10 -9.02 17.29
CA GLY A 6 5.99 -8.48 16.25
C GLY A 6 5.61 -8.93 14.86
N ASN A 7 5.29 -10.22 14.69
CA ASN A 7 4.88 -10.80 13.41
C ASN A 7 3.53 -10.23 12.93
N ALA A 8 2.57 -10.03 13.85
CA ALA A 8 1.30 -9.38 13.53
C ALA A 8 1.51 -7.90 13.13
N TRP A 9 2.40 -7.19 13.82
CA TRP A 9 2.75 -5.79 13.51
C TRP A 9 3.50 -5.67 12.18
N ALA A 10 4.33 -6.65 11.82
CA ALA A 10 4.97 -6.75 10.51
C ALA A 10 3.92 -6.88 9.39
N GLY A 11 2.89 -7.71 9.58
CA GLY A 11 1.76 -7.81 8.65
C GLY A 11 1.06 -6.46 8.42
N PHE A 12 0.77 -5.75 9.51
CA PHE A 12 0.16 -4.42 9.44
C PHE A 12 1.07 -3.40 8.73
N GLY A 13 2.36 -3.33 9.09
CA GLY A 13 3.28 -2.38 8.47
C GLY A 13 3.53 -2.66 6.99
N ALA A 14 3.57 -3.93 6.58
CA ALA A 14 3.68 -4.35 5.18
C ALA A 14 2.43 -4.00 4.35
N ALA A 15 1.24 -4.13 4.93
CA ALA A 15 -0.01 -3.82 4.23
C ALA A 15 -0.30 -2.32 4.17
N PHE A 16 -0.17 -1.60 5.29
CA PHE A 16 -0.56 -0.19 5.41
C PHE A 16 0.57 0.80 5.06
N GLY A 17 1.84 0.46 5.31
CA GLY A 17 2.97 1.35 5.03
C GLY A 17 3.01 1.84 3.57
N PRO A 18 2.98 0.93 2.58
CA PRO A 18 2.98 1.31 1.16
C PRO A 18 1.75 2.13 0.79
N LEU A 19 0.59 1.75 1.33
CA LEU A 19 -0.67 2.42 1.03
C LEU A 19 -0.68 3.87 1.52
N VAL A 20 -0.20 4.12 2.75
CA VAL A 20 -0.12 5.48 3.32
C VAL A 20 0.85 6.34 2.53
N ILE A 21 1.99 5.78 2.09
CA ILE A 21 2.94 6.52 1.25
C ILE A 21 2.32 6.84 -0.12
N LEU A 22 1.70 5.86 -0.77
CA LEU A 22 1.09 6.06 -2.08
C LEU A 22 -0.11 7.03 -2.03
N SER A 23 -0.90 7.03 -0.95
CA SER A 23 -2.04 7.94 -0.82
C SER A 23 -1.62 9.40 -0.68
N LEU A 24 -0.45 9.67 -0.10
CA LEU A 24 0.08 11.03 0.08
C LEU A 24 0.83 11.54 -1.17
N TYR A 25 1.57 10.67 -1.85
CA TYR A 25 2.48 11.08 -2.92
C TYR A 25 1.98 10.76 -4.34
N TRP A 26 1.00 9.86 -4.51
CA TRP A 26 0.58 9.38 -5.82
C TRP A 26 -0.92 9.53 -6.10
N LYS A 27 -1.25 10.40 -7.06
CA LYS A 27 -2.63 10.67 -7.50
C LYS A 27 -3.27 9.52 -8.29
N GLY A 28 -2.49 8.54 -8.72
CA GLY A 28 -2.96 7.39 -9.51
C GLY A 28 -3.50 6.24 -8.67
N LEU A 29 -3.52 6.37 -7.33
CA LEU A 29 -3.98 5.32 -6.45
C LEU A 29 -5.48 5.04 -6.64
N SER A 30 -5.80 3.81 -7.02
CA SER A 30 -7.19 3.33 -7.15
C SER A 30 -7.62 2.56 -5.90
N ARG A 31 -8.92 2.59 -5.58
CA ARG A 31 -9.47 1.85 -4.44
C ARG A 31 -9.21 0.35 -4.55
N THR A 32 -9.35 -0.19 -5.75
CA THR A 32 -9.09 -1.62 -6.01
C THR A 32 -7.61 -1.94 -5.84
N GLY A 33 -6.71 -1.10 -6.35
CA GLY A 33 -5.27 -1.32 -6.18
C GLY A 33 -4.82 -1.21 -4.73
N ALA A 34 -5.38 -0.27 -3.97
CA ALA A 34 -5.15 -0.17 -2.53
C ALA A 34 -5.53 -1.46 -1.79
N ILE A 35 -6.74 -2.00 -2.03
CA ILE A 35 -7.20 -3.23 -1.38
C ILE A 35 -6.36 -4.43 -1.83
N SER A 36 -6.08 -4.56 -3.12
CA SER A 36 -5.25 -5.64 -3.66
C SER A 36 -3.84 -5.63 -3.08
N GLY A 37 -3.22 -4.45 -2.94
CA GLY A 37 -1.91 -4.30 -2.31
C GLY A 37 -1.90 -4.67 -0.83
N MET A 38 -2.87 -4.19 -0.06
CA MET A 38 -3.01 -4.55 1.36
C MET A 38 -3.13 -6.07 1.56
N VAL A 39 -3.97 -6.73 0.76
CA VAL A 39 -4.14 -8.19 0.82
C VAL A 39 -2.87 -8.90 0.40
N ALA A 40 -2.21 -8.47 -0.68
CA ALA A 40 -0.98 -9.07 -1.14
C ALA A 40 0.17 -8.94 -0.12
N GLY A 41 0.30 -7.78 0.53
CA GLY A 41 1.27 -7.56 1.60
C GLY A 41 1.03 -8.45 2.81
N ALA A 42 -0.21 -8.51 3.30
CA ALA A 42 -0.59 -9.36 4.42
C ALA A 42 -0.35 -10.85 4.12
N LEU A 43 -0.75 -11.32 2.94
CA LEU A 43 -0.52 -12.70 2.51
C LEU A 43 0.97 -13.01 2.37
N THR A 44 1.75 -12.07 1.84
CA THR A 44 3.20 -12.25 1.70
C THR A 44 3.86 -12.42 3.06
N VAL A 45 3.49 -11.63 4.07
CA VAL A 45 4.02 -11.79 5.43
C VAL A 45 3.65 -13.15 6.02
N ILE A 46 2.38 -13.57 5.88
CA ILE A 46 1.94 -14.90 6.36
C ILE A 46 2.72 -16.02 5.66
N LEU A 47 2.84 -15.96 4.34
CA LEU A 47 3.60 -16.95 3.56
C LEU A 47 5.08 -16.93 3.94
N TRP A 48 5.66 -15.78 4.24
CA TRP A 48 7.05 -15.66 4.66
C TRP A 48 7.29 -16.30 6.03
N ILE A 49 6.41 -16.06 7.00
CA ILE A 49 6.51 -16.67 8.34
C ILE A 49 6.34 -18.19 8.26
N VAL A 50 5.40 -18.67 7.43
CA VAL A 50 5.08 -20.10 7.34
C VAL A 50 6.09 -20.88 6.50
N PHE A 51 6.54 -20.32 5.37
CA PHE A 51 7.34 -21.04 4.38
C PHE A 51 8.78 -20.58 4.29
N ALA A 52 9.12 -19.31 4.52
CA ALA A 52 10.49 -18.80 4.34
C ALA A 52 11.32 -18.88 5.63
N HIS A 53 10.74 -18.50 6.77
CA HIS A 53 11.40 -18.56 8.08
C HIS A 53 11.95 -19.96 8.45
N PRO A 54 11.32 -21.10 8.08
CA PRO A 54 11.88 -22.43 8.32
C PRO A 54 13.17 -22.73 7.52
N TYR A 55 13.42 -22.02 6.41
CA TYR A 55 14.65 -22.13 5.63
C TYR A 55 15.70 -21.08 6.05
N GLY A 56 15.52 -20.41 7.19
CA GLY A 56 16.50 -19.44 7.71
C GLY A 56 17.90 -20.02 7.92
N ASP A 57 18.03 -21.33 8.17
CA ASP A 57 19.32 -22.00 8.36
C ASP A 57 20.13 -22.18 7.07
N VAL A 58 19.51 -22.08 5.88
CA VAL A 58 20.21 -22.24 4.58
C VAL A 58 20.67 -20.93 3.96
N ASN A 59 20.13 -19.77 4.36
CA ASN A 59 20.55 -18.46 3.85
C ASN A 59 20.04 -17.31 4.73
N ASP A 60 20.92 -16.37 5.11
CA ASP A 60 20.58 -15.16 5.89
C ASP A 60 19.50 -14.30 5.21
N PHE A 61 19.33 -14.43 3.90
CA PHE A 61 18.27 -13.77 3.15
C PHE A 61 16.86 -14.24 3.55
N PHE A 62 16.70 -15.47 4.06
CA PHE A 62 15.42 -15.98 4.54
C PHE A 62 15.13 -15.63 6.01
N ASN A 63 16.14 -15.13 6.73
CA ASN A 63 16.00 -14.55 8.06
C ASN A 63 15.71 -13.03 8.02
N LEU A 64 15.44 -12.49 6.82
CA LEU A 64 15.10 -11.09 6.65
C LEU A 64 13.76 -10.78 7.31
N TYR A 65 13.66 -9.62 7.97
CA TYR A 65 12.45 -9.17 8.65
C TYR A 65 11.27 -9.13 7.67
N GLU A 66 10.19 -9.82 8.03
CA GLU A 66 9.10 -10.22 7.10
C GLU A 66 8.32 -9.01 6.56
N ILE A 67 8.42 -7.86 7.24
CA ILE A 67 7.85 -6.59 6.78
C ILE A 67 8.40 -6.19 5.42
N VAL A 68 9.69 -6.47 5.14
CA VAL A 68 10.40 -5.95 3.96
C VAL A 68 9.85 -6.57 2.68
N PRO A 69 9.84 -7.91 2.51
CA PRO A 69 9.25 -8.53 1.33
C PRO A 69 7.75 -8.22 1.22
N GLY A 70 7.02 -8.22 2.34
CA GLY A 70 5.59 -7.87 2.34
C GLY A 70 5.31 -6.46 1.87
N PHE A 71 6.12 -5.49 2.31
CA PHE A 71 6.01 -4.09 1.92
C PHE A 71 6.28 -3.91 0.41
N ILE A 72 7.33 -4.55 -0.11
CA ILE A 72 7.69 -4.47 -1.53
C ILE A 72 6.57 -5.06 -2.40
N VAL A 73 6.06 -6.25 -2.03
CA VAL A 73 4.97 -6.89 -2.78
C VAL A 73 3.70 -6.04 -2.75
N SER A 74 3.31 -5.54 -1.57
CA SER A 74 2.15 -4.65 -1.43
C SER A 74 2.29 -3.39 -2.29
N LEU A 75 3.47 -2.75 -2.29
CA LEU A 75 3.75 -1.57 -3.11
C LEU A 75 3.62 -1.87 -4.61
N VAL A 76 4.29 -2.94 -5.09
CA VAL A 76 4.27 -3.33 -6.50
C VAL A 76 2.86 -3.71 -6.94
N VAL A 77 2.15 -4.51 -6.17
CA VAL A 77 0.77 -4.91 -6.48
C VAL A 77 -0.15 -3.70 -6.49
N THR A 78 -0.01 -2.78 -5.52
CA THR A 78 -0.80 -1.54 -5.50
C THR A 78 -0.56 -0.74 -6.78
N ILE A 79 0.70 -0.53 -7.18
CA ILE A 79 1.04 0.25 -8.37
C ILE A 79 0.52 -0.43 -9.64
N LEU A 80 0.73 -1.75 -9.79
CA LEU A 80 0.31 -2.50 -10.97
C LEU A 80 -1.22 -2.49 -11.10
N VAL A 81 -1.93 -2.85 -10.02
CA VAL A 81 -3.39 -2.90 -10.04
C VAL A 81 -4.00 -1.51 -10.16
N SER A 82 -3.40 -0.48 -9.55
CA SER A 82 -3.86 0.91 -9.73
C SER A 82 -3.59 1.48 -11.12
N ASN A 83 -2.54 1.03 -11.81
CA ASN A 83 -2.34 1.40 -13.23
C ASN A 83 -3.29 0.63 -14.17
N MET A 84 -3.61 -0.63 -13.84
CA MET A 84 -4.54 -1.45 -14.64
C MET A 84 -6.01 -1.14 -14.36
N THR A 85 -6.33 -0.65 -13.17
CA THR A 85 -7.70 -0.34 -12.74
C THR A 85 -7.96 1.15 -12.84
N GLN A 86 -9.19 1.50 -13.25
CA GLN A 86 -9.60 2.84 -13.60
C GLN A 86 -9.27 3.91 -12.54
N LYS A 87 -8.87 5.09 -13.06
CA LYS A 87 -8.64 6.39 -12.42
C LYS A 87 -9.74 6.77 -11.40
N PRO A 88 -9.49 7.75 -10.50
CA PRO A 88 -10.39 8.12 -9.42
C PRO A 88 -11.84 8.15 -9.91
N GLY A 89 -12.77 7.56 -9.14
CA GLY A 89 -14.19 7.60 -9.51
C GLY A 89 -14.60 9.04 -9.77
N ALA A 90 -15.41 9.27 -10.81
CA ALA A 90 -15.82 10.61 -11.28
C ALA A 90 -16.12 11.61 -10.16
N PHE A 91 -16.65 11.14 -9.02
CA PHE A 91 -16.84 11.89 -7.79
C PHE A 91 -15.62 12.67 -7.26
N VAL A 92 -14.42 12.07 -7.24
CA VAL A 92 -13.19 12.72 -6.75
C VAL A 92 -12.68 13.76 -7.75
N GLU A 93 -12.84 13.47 -9.04
CA GLU A 93 -12.43 14.39 -10.11
C GLU A 93 -13.39 15.58 -10.18
N ASP A 94 -14.69 15.36 -9.98
CA ASP A 94 -15.71 16.40 -9.87
C ASP A 94 -15.51 17.28 -8.62
N ASP A 95 -15.28 16.69 -7.43
CA ASP A 95 -14.99 17.45 -6.19
C ASP A 95 -13.71 18.29 -6.34
N LEU A 96 -12.64 17.72 -6.91
CA LEU A 96 -11.41 18.46 -7.18
C LEU A 96 -11.63 19.62 -8.15
N ASN A 97 -12.38 19.39 -9.23
CA ASN A 97 -12.70 20.43 -10.21
C ASN A 97 -13.55 21.55 -9.57
N GLN A 98 -14.45 21.19 -8.65
CA GLN A 98 -15.29 22.16 -7.95
C GLN A 98 -14.46 23.04 -6.99
N VAL A 99 -13.55 22.45 -6.22
CA VAL A 99 -12.64 23.19 -5.32
C VAL A 99 -11.69 24.08 -6.11
N VAL A 100 -11.11 23.58 -7.21
CA VAL A 100 -10.24 24.39 -8.09
C VAL A 100 -10.99 25.59 -8.68
N LYS A 101 -12.25 25.39 -9.08
CA LYS A 101 -13.10 26.47 -9.59
C LYS A 101 -13.37 27.53 -8.52
N GLN A 102 -13.71 27.13 -7.30
CA GLN A 102 -13.92 28.06 -6.18
C GLN A 102 -12.67 28.88 -5.85
N LEU A 103 -11.49 28.26 -5.90
CA LEU A 103 -10.22 28.97 -5.66
C LEU A 103 -9.93 30.01 -6.75
N ASN A 104 -10.22 29.70 -8.01
CA ASN A 104 -10.05 30.65 -9.11
C ASN A 104 -11.06 31.81 -9.01
N ASP A 105 -12.32 31.52 -8.68
CA ASP A 105 -13.35 32.55 -8.50
C ASP A 105 -13.03 33.47 -7.30
N ALA A 106 -12.48 32.93 -6.21
CA ALA A 106 -12.03 33.70 -5.05
C ALA A 106 -10.80 34.58 -5.36
N LYS A 107 -9.91 34.13 -6.24
CA LYS A 107 -8.76 34.91 -6.73
C LYS A 107 -9.16 36.03 -7.69
N LEU A 108 -10.24 35.86 -8.45
CA LEU A 108 -10.75 36.88 -9.38
C LEU A 108 -11.55 37.99 -8.69
N LYS A 109 -12.00 37.76 -7.44
CA LYS A 109 -12.75 38.72 -6.62
C LYS A 109 -11.89 39.60 -5.71
N ASN A 110 -10.61 39.27 -5.52
CA ASN A 110 -9.62 40.11 -4.82
C ASN A 110 -8.72 40.81 -5.85
#